data_AF-A0A271M7K0-F1
#
_entry.id   AF-A0A271M7K0-F1
#
_cell.length_a   1.000
_cell.length_b   1.000
_cell.length_c   1.000
_cell.angle_alpha   90.00
_cell.angle_beta   90.00
_cell.angle_gamma   90.00
#
_symmetry.space_group_name_H-M   'P 1'
#
loop_
_entity.id
_entity.type
_entity.pdbx_description
1 polymer ?
#
loop_
_entity_poly.entity_id
_entity_poly.type
_entity_poly.pdbx_seq_one_letter_code
_entity_poly.pdbx_strand_id
1 'polypeptide(L)'
;MEENIKCWIERYQQEGDEEALEQLKVACWPMIEPLIEELTKKHGAEVGDLLREKGLERFAFIFSKYQLNVQLPLETFVANTYRFYFMQVLKEQA
;
A
#
# COMPACT_ATOMS: atom_id res chain seq x y z
N MET A 1 1.51 16.03 -2.90
CA MET A 1 2.06 14.78 -3.46
C MET A 1 3.33 15.16 -4.19
N GLU A 2 4.45 14.51 -3.87
CA GLU A 2 5.73 14.75 -4.52
C GLU A 2 5.65 14.44 -6.02
N GLU A 3 6.28 15.26 -6.87
CA GLU A 3 6.28 15.08 -8.32
C GLU A 3 6.88 13.73 -8.74
N ASN A 4 7.87 13.23 -7.97
CA ASN A 4 8.49 11.92 -8.20
C ASN A 4 7.50 10.76 -8.03
N ILE A 5 6.64 10.81 -6.99
CA ILE A 5 5.65 9.77 -6.74
C ILE A 5 4.63 9.71 -7.88
N LYS A 6 4.18 10.87 -8.38
CA LYS A 6 3.29 10.91 -9.55
C LYS A 6 3.95 10.28 -10.78
N CYS A 7 5.18 10.69 -11.08
CA CYS A 7 5.94 10.17 -12.21
C CYS A 7 6.10 8.64 -12.14
N TRP A 8 6.44 8.10 -10.97
CA TRP A 8 6.55 6.65 -10.81
C TRP A 8 5.20 5.93 -10.94
N ILE A 9 4.10 6.51 -10.44
CA ILE A 9 2.75 5.96 -10.65
C ILE A 9 2.43 5.91 -12.14
N GLU A 10 2.68 6.98 -12.88
CA GLU A 10 2.42 7.05 -14.32
C GLU A 10 3.24 6.03 -15.08
N ARG A 11 4.56 5.97 -14.86
CA ARG A 11 5.46 5.00 -15.50
C ARG A 11 5.05 3.56 -15.21
N TYR A 12 4.77 3.25 -13.95
CA TYR A 12 4.31 1.90 -13.58
C TYR A 12 2.99 1.55 -14.28
N GLN A 13 2.01 2.46 -14.27
CA GLN A 13 0.68 2.19 -14.81
C GLN A 13 0.62 2.14 -16.34
N GLN A 14 1.43 2.96 -17.03
CA GLN A 14 1.40 3.08 -18.49
C GLN A 14 2.38 2.12 -19.18
N GLU A 15 3.56 1.95 -18.58
CA GLU A 15 4.68 1.22 -19.21
C GLU A 15 4.97 -0.11 -18.54
N GLY A 16 4.35 -0.41 -17.39
CA GLY A 16 4.66 -1.60 -16.60
C GLY A 16 6.05 -1.53 -15.96
N ASP A 17 6.55 -0.33 -15.72
CA ASP A 17 7.91 -0.08 -15.24
C ASP A 17 8.11 -0.62 -13.81
N GLU A 18 8.85 -1.73 -13.69
CA GLU A 18 9.15 -2.37 -12.40
C GLU A 18 10.12 -1.56 -11.53
N GLU A 19 11.01 -0.76 -12.14
CA GLU A 19 11.88 0.12 -11.36
C GLU A 19 11.06 1.22 -10.70
N ALA A 20 10.12 1.80 -11.44
CA ALA A 20 9.17 2.77 -10.89
C ALA A 20 8.32 2.15 -9.76
N LEU A 21 7.91 0.89 -9.89
CA LEU A 21 7.19 0.18 -8.83
C LEU A 21 8.01 0.03 -7.55
N GLU A 22 9.29 -0.33 -7.64
CA GLU A 22 10.15 -0.43 -6.47
C GLU A 22 10.39 0.93 -5.81
N GLN A 23 10.57 2.00 -6.59
CA GLN A 23 10.67 3.36 -6.04
C GLN A 23 9.37 3.79 -5.33
N LEU A 24 8.21 3.45 -5.90
CA LEU A 24 6.92 3.68 -5.25
C LEU A 24 6.81 2.92 -3.94
N LYS A 25 7.28 1.68 -3.90
CA LYS A 25 7.28 0.87 -2.69
C LYS A 25 8.09 1.54 -1.60
N VAL A 26 9.32 1.95 -1.89
CA VAL A 26 10.17 2.67 -0.93
C VAL A 26 9.49 3.96 -0.44
N ALA A 27 8.91 4.75 -1.34
CA ALA A 27 8.30 6.03 -0.98
C ALA A 27 6.97 5.89 -0.21
N CYS A 28 6.15 4.89 -0.52
CA CYS A 28 4.81 4.76 0.04
C CYS A 28 4.71 3.77 1.20
N TRP A 29 5.65 2.83 1.35
CA TRP A 29 5.63 1.86 2.45
C TRP A 29 5.62 2.51 3.84
N PRO A 30 6.35 3.61 4.10
CA PRO A 30 6.27 4.33 5.37
C PRO A 30 4.87 4.85 5.71
N MET A 31 3.96 5.00 4.73
CA MET A 31 2.57 5.39 4.97
C MET A 31 1.71 4.21 5.45
N ILE A 32 2.13 2.98 5.16
CA ILE A 32 1.42 1.72 5.47
C ILE A 32 1.87 1.15 6.82
N GLU A 33 3.18 1.26 7.12
CA GLU A 33 3.78 0.68 8.33
C GLU A 33 3.08 1.07 9.65
N PRO A 34 2.65 2.34 9.88
CA PRO A 34 1.95 2.70 11.11
C PRO A 34 0.64 1.94 11.33
N LEU A 35 -0.08 1.63 10.25
CA LEU A 35 -1.30 0.83 10.30
C LEU A 35 -0.98 -0.64 10.64
N ILE A 36 0.10 -1.18 10.09
CA ILE A 36 0.58 -2.53 10.44
C ILE A 36 0.94 -2.57 11.92
N GLU A 37 1.67 -1.59 12.44
CA GLU A 37 2.01 -1.50 13.86
C GLU A 37 0.76 -1.40 14.76
N GLU A 38 -0.23 -0.58 14.37
CA GLU A 38 -1.52 -0.47 15.07
C GLU A 38 -2.20 -1.84 15.20
N LEU A 39 -2.28 -2.58 14.09
CA LEU A 39 -2.93 -3.89 14.05
C LEU A 39 -2.10 -4.98 14.76
N THR A 40 -0.77 -4.93 14.66
CA THR A 40 0.15 -5.83 15.37
C THR A 40 -0.02 -5.70 16.88
N LYS A 41 -0.09 -4.46 17.40
CA LYS A 41 -0.33 -4.20 18.83
C LYS A 41 -1.66 -4.78 19.31
N LYS A 42 -2.67 -4.82 18.44
CA LYS A 42 -4.02 -5.28 18.76
C LYS A 42 -4.20 -6.80 18.63
N HIS A 43 -3.53 -7.43 17.68
CA HIS A 43 -3.78 -8.81 17.28
C HIS A 43 -2.59 -9.77 17.48
N GLY A 44 -1.40 -9.26 17.83
CA GLY A 44 -0.21 -10.07 18.12
C GLY A 44 0.93 -9.87 17.10
N ALA A 45 2.14 -10.31 17.48
CA ALA A 45 3.34 -10.13 16.66
C ALA A 45 3.28 -10.87 15.31
N GLU A 46 2.78 -12.11 15.31
CA GLU A 46 2.64 -12.94 14.09
C GLU A 46 1.75 -12.28 13.03
N VAL A 47 0.76 -11.51 13.48
CA VAL A 47 -0.10 -10.72 12.59
C VAL A 47 0.68 -9.63 11.88
N GLY A 48 1.65 -8.99 12.54
CA GLY A 48 2.46 -7.95 11.92
C GLY A 48 3.24 -8.46 10.71
N ASP A 49 3.86 -9.63 10.84
CA ASP A 49 4.64 -10.24 9.75
C ASP A 49 3.74 -10.68 8.60
N LEU A 50 2.59 -11.29 8.91
CA LEU A 50 1.58 -11.63 7.90
C LEU A 50 1.09 -10.40 7.13
N LEU A 51 0.77 -9.30 7.81
CA LEU A 51 0.27 -8.10 7.16
C LEU A 51 1.33 -7.41 6.29
N ARG A 52 2.61 -7.45 6.69
CA ARG A 52 3.71 -6.97 5.84
C ARG A 52 3.83 -7.80 4.57
N GLU A 53 3.88 -9.13 4.70
CA GLU A 53 3.96 -10.04 3.55
C GLU A 53 2.80 -9.81 2.58
N LYS A 54 1.57 -9.88 3.09
CA LYS A 54 0.35 -9.71 2.29
C LYS A 54 0.24 -8.31 1.71
N GLY A 55 0.68 -7.29 2.46
CA GLY A 55 0.70 -5.92 2.00
C GLY A 55 1.68 -5.67 0.84
N LEU A 56 2.83 -6.35 0.87
CA LEU A 56 3.82 -6.32 -0.22
C LEU A 56 3.30 -7.06 -1.46
N GLU A 57 2.74 -8.25 -1.29
CA GLU A 57 2.11 -9.02 -2.40
C GLU A 57 1.00 -8.22 -3.10
N ARG A 58 0.23 -7.44 -2.34
CA ARG A 58 -0.89 -6.65 -2.87
C ARG A 58 -0.47 -5.28 -3.40
N PHE A 59 0.76 -4.84 -3.16
CA PHE A 59 1.23 -3.48 -3.43
C PHE A 59 1.04 -3.08 -4.89
N ALA A 60 1.58 -3.88 -5.81
CA ALA A 60 1.48 -3.66 -7.25
C ALA A 60 0.02 -3.51 -7.71
N PHE A 61 -0.85 -4.42 -7.26
CA PHE A 61 -2.27 -4.36 -7.59
C PHE A 61 -2.95 -3.09 -7.06
N ILE A 62 -2.70 -2.70 -5.81
CA ILE A 62 -3.29 -1.48 -5.22
C ILE A 62 -2.87 -0.24 -6.01
N PHE A 63 -1.58 -0.10 -6.31
CA PHE A 63 -1.08 1.05 -7.06
C PHE A 63 -1.48 1.04 -8.54
N SER A 64 -1.79 -0.13 -9.13
CA SER A 64 -2.41 -0.20 -10.45
C SER A 64 -3.83 0.39 -10.50
N LYS A 65 -4.50 0.54 -9.34
CA LYS A 65 -5.87 1.07 -9.23
C LYS A 65 -5.94 2.52 -8.79
N TYR A 66 -4.83 3.10 -8.32
CA TYR A 66 -4.81 4.50 -7.93
C TYR A 66 -5.02 5.41 -9.13
N GLN A 67 -5.89 6.41 -9.00
CA GLN A 67 -6.16 7.37 -10.07
C GLN A 67 -5.56 8.73 -9.71
N LEU A 68 -4.65 9.23 -10.54
CA LEU A 68 -3.99 10.52 -10.33
C LEU A 68 -4.94 11.72 -10.53
N ASN A 69 -5.98 11.56 -11.33
CA ASN A 69 -6.89 12.64 -11.75
C ASN A 69 -8.11 12.82 -10.83
N VAL A 70 -8.25 12.02 -9.78
CA VAL A 70 -9.29 12.21 -8.76
C VAL A 70 -8.72 13.02 -7.60
N GLN A 71 -9.58 13.84 -6.96
CA GLN A 71 -9.21 14.68 -5.83
C GLN A 71 -8.91 13.90 -4.52
N LEU A 72 -8.68 12.58 -4.61
CA LEU A 72 -8.35 11.75 -3.44
C LEU A 72 -6.84 11.80 -3.19
N PRO A 73 -6.38 12.34 -2.04
CA PRO A 73 -4.96 12.34 -1.71
C PRO A 73 -4.42 10.91 -1.62
N LEU A 74 -3.18 10.71 -2.06
CA LEU A 74 -2.54 9.39 -2.05
C LEU A 74 -2.51 8.78 -0.65
N GLU A 75 -2.15 9.57 0.37
CA GLU A 75 -2.14 9.11 1.76
C GLU A 75 -3.51 8.57 2.20
N THR A 76 -4.59 9.29 1.85
CA THR A 76 -5.96 8.86 2.15
C THR A 76 -6.31 7.58 1.40
N PHE A 77 -5.93 7.47 0.12
CA PHE A 77 -6.13 6.26 -0.67
C PHE A 77 -5.40 5.06 -0.06
N VAL A 78 -4.10 5.21 0.22
CA VAL A 78 -3.25 4.14 0.79
C VAL A 78 -3.80 3.71 2.14
N ALA A 79 -4.03 4.65 3.06
CA ALA A 79 -4.52 4.34 4.40
C ALA A 79 -5.86 3.60 4.38
N ASN A 80 -6.83 4.08 3.57
CA ASN A 80 -8.15 3.45 3.50
C ASN A 80 -8.09 2.08 2.83
N THR A 81 -7.34 1.95 1.73
CA THR A 81 -7.24 0.71 0.96
C THR A 81 -6.55 -0.38 1.78
N TYR A 82 -5.43 -0.06 2.42
CA TYR A 82 -4.72 -1.01 3.26
C TYR A 82 -5.49 -1.34 4.54
N ARG A 83 -6.19 -0.36 5.16
CA ARG A 83 -7.05 -0.65 6.32
C ARG A 83 -8.15 -1.64 5.95
N PHE A 84 -8.82 -1.43 4.83
CA PHE A 84 -9.83 -2.36 4.35
C PHE A 84 -9.23 -3.74 4.06
N TYR A 85 -8.14 -3.79 3.29
CA TYR A 85 -7.48 -5.03 2.89
C TYR A 85 -6.98 -5.83 4.10
N PHE A 86 -6.28 -5.21 5.04
CA PHE A 86 -5.79 -5.89 6.23
C PHE A 86 -6.92 -6.41 7.11
N MET A 87 -8.03 -5.66 7.24
CA MET A 87 -9.21 -6.18 7.94
C MET A 87 -9.83 -7.39 7.24
N GLN A 88 -9.70 -7.54 5.92
CA GLN A 88 -10.10 -8.76 5.21
C GLN A 88 -9.14 -9.92 5.51
N VAL A 89 -7.83 -9.68 5.42
CA VAL A 89 -6.80 -10.69 5.76
C VAL A 89 -7.02 -11.22 7.18
N LEU A 90 -7.26 -10.33 8.15
CA LEU A 90 -7.52 -10.73 9.54
C LEU A 90 -8.80 -11.55 9.72
N LYS A 91 -9.84 -11.30 8.91
CA LYS A 91 -11.08 -12.08 8.95
C LYS A 91 -10.92 -13.46 8.35
N GLU A 92 -10.04 -13.62 7.37
CA GLU A 92 -9.75 -14.92 6.74
C GLU A 92 -8.88 -15.81 7.64
N GLN A 93 -8.21 -15.24 8.64
CA GLN A 93 -7.41 -15.94 9.65
C GLN A 93 -8.20 -16.32 10.92
N ALA A 94 -9.41 -15.79 11.10
CA ALA A 94 -10.26 -15.98 12.28
C ALA A 94 -11.21 -17.18 12.13
#